data_AF-A0A4V0YDM0-F1
#
_entry.id   AF-A0A4V0YDM0-F1
#
_cell.length_a   1.000
_cell.length_b   1.000
_cell.length_c   1.000
_cell.angle_alpha   90.00
_cell.angle_beta   90.00
_cell.angle_gamma   90.00
#
_symmetry.space_group_name_H-M   'P 1'
#
loop_
_entity.id
_entity.type
_entity.pdbx_description
1 polymer ?
#
loop_
_entity_poly.entity_id
_entity_poly.type
_entity_poly.pdbx_seq_one_letter_code
_entity_poly.pdbx_strand_id
1 'polypeptide(L)' 'MGAFGWPHLLIILAVILLLFGAAKLPALAKSLGQSARVFKGEMKAMKDDDSTSTSASEPKADAPADAPASHSPGDTKP' A
#
# COMPACT_ATOMS: atom_id res chain seq x y z
N MET A 1 -13.32 -13.52 -31.81
CA MET A 1 -12.69 -12.19 -32.00
C MET A 1 -12.32 -11.57 -30.65
N GLY A 2 -11.36 -12.15 -29.90
CA GLY A 2 -11.05 -11.75 -28.51
C GLY A 2 -9.57 -11.43 -28.25
N ALA A 3 -8.76 -11.28 -29.31
CA ALA A 3 -7.31 -11.22 -29.20
C ALA A 3 -6.74 -9.84 -28.81
N PHE A 4 -7.57 -8.80 -28.70
CA PHE A 4 -7.09 -7.41 -28.54
C PHE A 4 -7.25 -6.79 -27.15
N GLY A 5 -8.00 -7.42 -26.22
CA GLY A 5 -8.28 -6.79 -24.92
C GLY A 5 -7.21 -7.00 -23.85
N TRP A 6 -6.74 -8.25 -23.69
CA TRP A 6 -5.85 -8.66 -22.60
C TRP A 6 -4.35 -8.65 -22.94
N PRO A 7 -3.88 -9.21 -24.07
CA PRO A 7 -2.45 -9.29 -24.33
C PRO A 7 -1.82 -7.93 -24.63
N HIS A 8 -2.57 -6.99 -25.21
CA HIS A 8 -2.09 -5.63 -25.46
C HIS A 8 -1.77 -4.88 -24.15
N LEU A 9 -2.63 -5.05 -23.15
CA LEU A 9 -2.44 -4.48 -21.81
C LEU A 9 -1.19 -5.07 -21.13
N LEU A 10 -0.96 -6.38 -21.27
CA LEU A 10 0.26 -7.03 -20.78
C LEU A 10 1.52 -6.51 -21.48
N ILE A 11 1.49 -6.27 -22.80
CA ILE A 11 2.62 -5.72 -23.55
C ILE A 11 2.96 -4.31 -23.04
N ILE A 12 1.97 -3.44 -22.86
CA ILE A 12 2.18 -2.08 -22.34
C ILE A 12 2.75 -2.14 -20.92
N LEU A 13 2.23 -3.01 -20.06
CA LEU A 13 2.76 -3.22 -18.71
C LEU A 13 4.21 -3.70 -18.74
N ALA A 14 4.54 -4.62 -19.65
CA ALA A 14 5.91 -5.11 -19.83
C ALA A 14 6.87 -3.99 -20.26
N VAL A 15 6.45 -3.09 -21.17
CA VAL A 15 7.25 -1.92 -21.56
C VAL A 15 7.47 -0.96 -20.38
N ILE A 16 6.43 -0.66 -19.61
CA ILE A 16 6.54 0.19 -18.40
C ILE A 16 7.48 -0.46 -17.39
N LEU A 17 7.39 -1.78 -17.18
CA LEU A 17 8.30 -2.52 -16.31
C LEU A 17 9.75 -2.49 -16.81
N LEU A 18 9.98 -2.46 -18.12
CA LEU A 18 11.32 -2.36 -18.70
C LEU A 18 11.94 -0.97 -18.48
N LEU A 19 11.14 0.09 -18.60
CA LEU A 19 11.59 1.48 -18.42
C LEU A 19 11.78 1.84 -16.95
N PHE A 20 10.82 1.48 -16.09
CA PHE A 20 10.82 1.84 -14.68
C PHE A 20 11.50 0.79 -13.79
N GLY A 21 11.55 -0.47 -14.24
CA GLY A 21 12.04 -1.61 -13.46
C GLY A 21 10.99 -2.21 -12.53
N ALA A 22 11.13 -3.52 -12.25
CA ALA A 22 10.20 -4.27 -11.38
C ALA A 22 10.14 -3.75 -9.94
N ALA A 23 11.19 -3.10 -9.44
CA ALA A 23 11.24 -2.56 -8.08
C ALA A 23 10.54 -1.19 -7.93
N LYS A 24 10.35 -0.42 -9.01
CA LYS A 24 9.79 0.93 -8.93
C LYS A 24 8.27 0.97 -9.00
N LEU A 25 7.63 0.07 -9.74
CA LEU A 25 6.17 -0.07 -9.71
C LEU A 25 5.58 -0.31 -8.31
N PRO A 26 6.07 -1.29 -7.50
CA PRO A 26 5.52 -1.52 -6.17
C PRO A 26 5.79 -0.34 -5.22
N ALA A 27 6.94 0.33 -5.35
CA ALA A 27 7.25 1.52 -4.56
C ALA A 27 6.27 2.67 -4.86
N LEU A 28 6.02 2.96 -6.14
CA LEU A 28 5.08 3.99 -6.59
C LEU A 28 3.63 3.63 -6.22
N ALA A 29 3.24 2.37 -6.36
CA ALA A 29 1.92 1.90 -5.96
C ALA A 29 1.71 2.02 -4.44
N LYS A 30 2.74 1.74 -3.63
CA LYS A 30 2.68 1.84 -2.17
C LYS A 30 2.54 3.31 -1.71
N SER A 31 3.31 4.23 -2.29
CA SER A 31 3.17 5.66 -1.97
C SER A 31 1.84 6.25 -2.45
N LEU A 32 1.43 5.93 -3.68
CA LEU A 32 0.15 6.38 -4.24
C LEU A 32 -1.04 5.79 -3.47
N GLY A 33 -0.96 4.52 -3.08
CA GLY A 33 -1.99 3.84 -2.30
C GLY A 33 -2.13 4.41 -0.89
N GLN A 34 -1.03 4.81 -0.26
CA GLN A 34 -1.06 5.46 1.05
C GLN A 34 -1.73 6.85 0.96
N SER A 35 -1.37 7.68 -0.03
CA SER A 35 -2.04 8.97 -0.27
C SER A 35 -3.51 8.80 -0.64
N ALA A 36 -3.83 7.82 -1.49
CA ALA A 36 -5.20 7.52 -1.89
C ALA A 36 -6.06 7.00 -0.73
N ARG A 37 -5.48 6.28 0.23
CA ARG A 37 -6.18 5.80 1.44
C ARG A 37 -6.57 6.97 2.34
N VAL A 38 -5.65 7.91 2.57
CA VAL A 38 -5.94 9.12 3.36
C VAL A 38 -7.01 9.95 2.65
N PHE A 39 -6.82 10.25 1.36
CA PHE A 39 -7.78 11.00 0.57
C PHE A 39 -9.16 10.34 0.52
N LYS A 40 -9.22 9.00 0.37
CA LYS A 40 -10.49 8.25 0.39
C LYS A 40 -11.17 8.31 1.76
N GLY A 41 -10.40 8.24 2.85
CA GLY A 41 -10.91 8.37 4.22
C GLY A 41 -11.54 9.75 4.46
N GLU A 42 -10.83 10.81 4.08
CA GLU A 42 -11.33 12.20 4.18
C GLU A 42 -12.55 12.43 3.29
N MET A 43 -12.51 11.97 2.03
CA MET A 43 -13.63 12.07 1.09
C MET A 43 -14.85 11.26 1.57
N LYS A 44 -14.63 10.14 2.28
CA LYS A 44 -15.70 9.33 2.84
C LYS A 44 -16.31 9.99 4.08
N ALA A 45 -15.50 10.58 4.96
CA ALA A 45 -15.99 11.38 6.08
C ALA A 45 -16.85 12.57 5.62
N MET A 46 -16.42 13.29 4.57
CA MET A 46 -17.22 14.36 3.96
C MET A 46 -18.53 13.88 3.34
N LYS A 47 -18.55 12.65 2.80
CA LYS A 47 -19.78 12.05 2.22
C LYS A 47 -20.73 11.55 3.32
N ASP A 48 -20.16 11.00 4.39
CA ASP A 48 -20.90 10.41 5.51
C ASP A 48 -21.42 11.50 6.47
N ASP A 49 -20.79 12.67 6.57
CA ASP A 49 -21.29 13.83 7.34
C ASP A 49 -22.60 14.44 6.76
N ASP A 50 -22.87 14.24 5.47
CA ASP A 50 -24.16 14.58 4.84
C ASP A 50 -25.24 13.50 5.12
N SER A 51 -24.86 12.34 5.69
CA SER A 51 -25.71 11.16 5.89
C SER A 51 -25.50 10.53 7.28
N THR A 52 -25.70 11.33 8.34
CA THR A 52 -25.90 10.93 9.75
C THR A 52 -25.26 9.62 10.25
N SER A 53 -24.23 9.77 11.10
CA SER A 53 -23.99 8.97 12.32
C SER A 53 -24.37 7.48 12.27
N THR A 54 -23.48 6.60 11.80
CA THR A 54 -23.36 5.21 12.30
C THR A 54 -22.11 4.50 11.76
N SER A 55 -21.46 3.79 12.68
CA SER A 55 -20.42 2.76 12.49
C SER A 55 -18.97 3.21 12.64
N ALA A 56 -18.62 3.46 13.91
CA ALA A 56 -17.31 3.08 14.41
C ALA A 56 -17.14 1.56 14.28
N SER A 57 -16.16 1.12 13.50
CA SER A 57 -15.63 -0.24 13.50
C SER A 57 -14.17 -0.19 13.00
N GLU A 58 -13.26 0.08 13.94
CA GLU A 58 -11.97 -0.61 13.96
C GLU A 58 -12.25 -2.07 14.37
N PRO A 59 -11.58 -3.09 13.80
CA PRO A 59 -10.12 -3.22 13.91
C PRO A 59 -9.44 -3.82 12.66
N LYS A 60 -8.14 -3.54 12.49
CA LYS A 60 -7.08 -4.57 12.64
C LYS A 60 -5.70 -3.97 12.38
N ALA A 61 -4.84 -4.28 13.33
CA ALA A 61 -3.40 -4.13 13.25
C ALA A 61 -2.85 -4.84 12.00
N ASP A 62 -2.12 -4.09 11.19
CA ASP A 62 -1.04 -4.59 10.33
C ASP A 62 0.18 -3.70 10.57
N ALA A 63 0.69 -3.79 11.80
CA ALA A 63 2.13 -3.77 11.99
C ALA A 63 2.58 -5.20 11.69
N PRO A 64 3.30 -5.46 10.58
CA PRO A 64 4.29 -6.52 10.62
C PRO A 64 5.24 -6.14 11.75
N ALA A 65 5.21 -6.95 12.79
CA ALA A 65 6.27 -7.03 13.76
C ALA A 65 7.60 -7.10 13.01
N ASP A 66 8.39 -6.05 13.13
CA ASP A 66 9.84 -6.20 13.18
C ASP A 66 10.37 -5.20 14.21
N ALA A 67 10.23 -5.60 15.46
CA ALA A 67 11.01 -5.12 16.58
C ALA A 67 11.34 -6.37 17.42
N PRO A 68 12.39 -6.39 18.25
CA PRO A 68 13.74 -5.84 18.10
C PRO A 68 14.81 -6.83 18.63
N ALA A 69 15.92 -7.11 17.91
CA ALA A 69 17.05 -7.85 18.53
C ALA A 69 18.37 -7.65 17.77
N SER A 70 19.01 -6.50 17.96
CA SER A 70 20.48 -6.38 17.87
C SER A 70 20.96 -5.29 18.82
N HIS A 71 20.53 -5.37 20.08
CA HIS A 71 21.45 -5.07 21.16
C HIS A 71 22.00 -6.43 21.58
N SER A 72 23.29 -6.63 21.36
CA SER A 72 24.06 -7.63 22.09
C SER A 72 24.67 -6.89 23.27
N PRO A 73 24.10 -6.96 24.49
CA PRO A 73 24.90 -6.81 25.70
C PRO A 73 25.69 -8.11 25.86
N GLY A 74 26.70 -8.29 25.02
CA GLY A 74 27.75 -9.28 25.24
C GLY A 74 28.55 -8.85 26.46
N ASP A 75 28.18 -9.43 27.58
CA ASP A 75 29.09 -10.02 28.55
C ASP A 75 30.30 -9.19 29.01
N THR A 76 30.12 -8.68 30.24
CA THR A 76 30.99 -8.97 31.40
C THR A 76 32.51 -8.88 31.22
N LYS A 77 33.17 -8.07 32.07
CA LYS A 77 33.76 -8.55 33.34
C LYS A 77 34.39 -7.39 34.17
N PRO A 78 34.36 -7.44 35.52
CA PRO A 78 35.19 -6.60 36.39
C PRO A 78 36.68 -6.99 36.40
#